data_AF-A0A5J5G566-F1
#
_entry.id   AF-A0A5J5G566-F1
#
_cell.length_a   1.000
_cell.length_b   1.000
_cell.length_c   1.000
_cell.angle_alpha   90.00
_cell.angle_beta   90.00
_cell.angle_gamma   90.00
#
_symmetry.space_group_name_H-M   'P 1'
#
loop_
_entity.id
_entity.type
_entity.pdbx_description
1 polymer ?
#
loop_
_entity_poly.entity_id
_entity_poly.type
_entity_poly.pdbx_seq_one_letter_code
_entity_poly.pdbx_strand_id
1 'polypeptide(L)'
;MMNDKLVELNTLLAAPAFFVFLRNIDIDDALDRRDEPAFDRVWNDNFRRTEKRILPPETLTFIDGLREKSFKDAFRLTQDDELAARISDDIALIAKDIALETADSWPVNVLWPAYKRGVFPTQGEI
;
A
#
# COMPACT_ATOMS: atom_id res chain seq x y z
N MET A 1 -6.06 -22.17 -1.34
CA MET A 1 -5.12 -21.82 -0.27
C MET A 1 -4.67 -20.39 -0.53
N MET A 2 -4.62 -19.52 0.48
CA MET A 2 -4.23 -18.12 0.29
C MET A 2 -2.73 -18.05 -0.05
N ASN A 3 -2.32 -17.12 -0.92
CA ASN A 3 -0.92 -16.93 -1.31
C ASN A 3 -0.04 -16.65 -0.07
N ASP A 4 1.06 -17.38 0.10
CA ASP A 4 1.92 -17.27 1.30
C ASP A 4 2.47 -15.85 1.50
N LYS A 5 2.77 -15.12 0.42
CA LYS A 5 3.23 -13.73 0.49
C LYS A 5 2.12 -12.76 0.90
N LEU A 6 0.85 -13.06 0.60
CA LEU A 6 -0.29 -12.28 1.12
C LEU A 6 -0.45 -12.49 2.63
N VAL A 7 -0.24 -13.73 3.08
CA VAL A 7 -0.26 -14.06 4.51
C VAL A 7 0.89 -13.33 5.23
N GLU A 8 2.09 -13.35 4.66
CA GLU A 8 3.25 -12.61 5.18
C GLU A 8 2.97 -11.10 5.29
N LEU A 9 2.42 -10.49 4.24
CA LEU A 9 2.03 -9.08 4.23
C LEU A 9 1.04 -8.79 5.38
N ASN A 10 0.01 -9.62 5.56
CA ASN A 10 -0.95 -9.46 6.66
C ASN A 10 -0.26 -9.57 8.04
N THR A 11 0.63 -10.53 8.21
CA THR A 11 1.40 -10.69 9.46
C THR A 11 2.23 -9.45 9.78
N LEU A 12 2.87 -8.85 8.78
CA LEU A 12 3.67 -7.64 8.96
C LEU A 12 2.78 -6.42 9.31
N LEU A 13 1.66 -6.24 8.60
CA LEU A 13 0.69 -5.19 8.90
C LEU A 13 0.03 -5.35 10.29
N ALA A 14 -0.06 -6.57 10.79
CA ALA A 14 -0.58 -6.85 12.13
C ALA A 14 0.36 -6.42 13.26
N ALA A 15 1.64 -6.13 12.98
CA ALA A 15 2.57 -5.66 13.99
C ALA A 15 2.14 -4.29 14.53
N PRO A 16 1.97 -4.11 15.87
CA PRO A 16 1.47 -2.87 16.45
C PRO A 16 2.29 -1.62 16.12
N ALA A 17 3.57 -1.81 15.78
CA ALA A 17 4.51 -0.73 15.47
C ALA A 17 4.66 -0.44 13.97
N PHE A 18 3.98 -1.18 13.08
CA PHE A 18 4.25 -1.14 11.63
C PHE A 18 4.15 0.28 11.04
N PHE A 19 3.10 1.02 11.42
CA PHE A 19 2.85 2.39 10.92
C PHE A 19 3.34 3.49 11.86
N VAL A 20 4.05 3.19 12.96
CA VAL A 20 4.42 4.21 13.97
C VAL A 20 5.28 5.34 13.39
N PHE A 21 5.99 5.11 12.28
CA PHE A 21 6.75 6.13 11.56
C PHE A 21 5.89 7.32 11.11
N LEU A 22 4.58 7.12 10.89
CA LEU A 22 3.65 8.17 10.49
C LEU A 22 3.47 9.28 11.54
N ARG A 23 3.83 9.05 12.81
CA ARG A 23 3.69 10.07 13.87
C ARG A 23 4.62 11.27 13.67
N ASN A 24 5.66 11.12 12.86
CA ASN A 24 6.71 12.12 12.69
C ASN A 24 6.80 12.62 11.24
N ILE A 25 5.82 12.29 10.39
CA ILE A 25 5.82 12.74 9.01
C ILE A 25 5.23 14.15 8.91
N ASP A 26 5.81 14.96 8.03
CA ASP A 26 5.16 16.17 7.53
C ASP A 26 4.11 15.74 6.50
N ILE A 27 2.84 15.77 6.88
CA ILE A 27 1.75 15.21 6.07
C ILE A 27 1.56 16.03 4.80
N ASP A 28 1.61 17.36 4.90
CA ASP A 28 1.40 18.25 3.76
C ASP A 28 2.52 18.06 2.73
N ASP A 29 3.79 18.09 3.12
CA ASP A 29 4.93 17.82 2.21
C ASP A 29 4.84 16.40 1.62
N ALA A 30 4.43 15.43 2.42
CA ALA A 30 4.31 14.05 1.97
C ALA A 30 3.23 13.89 0.89
N LEU A 31 2.07 14.53 1.05
CA LEU A 31 0.99 14.51 0.07
C LEU A 31 1.33 15.32 -1.18
N ASP A 32 1.94 16.51 -1.03
CA ASP A 32 2.39 17.33 -2.16
C ASP A 32 3.37 16.55 -3.06
N ARG A 33 4.35 15.89 -2.45
CA ARG A 33 5.34 15.07 -3.19
C ARG A 33 4.72 13.81 -3.78
N ARG A 34 3.67 13.29 -3.15
CA ARG A 34 2.93 12.13 -3.64
C ARG A 34 2.14 12.45 -4.91
N ASP A 35 1.66 13.68 -5.02
CA ASP A 35 0.87 14.18 -6.15
C ASP A 35 1.74 14.65 -7.34
N GLU A 36 3.07 14.59 -7.20
CA GLU A 36 3.98 14.87 -8.30
C GLU A 36 3.72 13.93 -9.50
N PRO A 37 3.69 14.46 -10.75
CA PRO A 37 3.27 13.70 -11.92
C PRO A 37 4.07 12.42 -12.19
N ALA A 38 5.33 12.38 -11.76
CA ALA A 38 6.18 11.20 -11.92
C ALA A 38 5.69 10.03 -11.05
N PHE A 39 5.32 10.30 -9.80
CA PHE A 39 4.78 9.30 -8.90
C PHE A 39 3.38 8.88 -9.35
N ASP A 40 2.49 9.85 -9.57
CA ASP A 40 1.10 9.61 -9.91
C ASP A 40 0.97 8.74 -11.17
N ARG A 41 1.78 9.02 -12.20
CA ARG A 41 1.79 8.22 -13.44
C ARG A 41 2.10 6.75 -13.17
N VAL A 42 3.20 6.48 -12.45
CA VAL A 42 3.63 5.10 -12.19
C VAL A 42 2.61 4.36 -11.33
N TRP A 43 2.05 5.04 -10.32
CA TRP A 43 1.01 4.48 -9.48
C TRP A 43 -0.24 4.12 -10.30
N ASN A 44 -0.74 5.07 -11.10
CA ASN A 44 -1.92 4.89 -11.95
C ASN A 44 -1.74 3.78 -12.99
N ASP A 45 -0.57 3.66 -13.60
CA ASP A 45 -0.28 2.61 -14.58
C ASP A 45 -0.34 1.21 -13.94
N ASN A 46 0.19 1.07 -12.72
CA ASN A 46 0.11 -0.19 -11.97
C ASN A 46 -1.31 -0.47 -11.48
N PHE A 47 -2.02 0.54 -10.98
CA PHE A 47 -3.42 0.40 -10.59
C PHE A 47 -4.27 -0.11 -11.76
N ARG A 48 -4.23 0.56 -12.91
CA ARG A 48 -4.97 0.16 -14.12
C ARG A 48 -4.58 -1.22 -14.63
N ARG A 49 -3.32 -1.63 -14.46
CA ARG A 49 -2.86 -2.98 -14.81
C ARG A 49 -3.55 -4.04 -13.94
N THR A 50 -3.69 -3.79 -12.63
CA THR A 50 -4.36 -4.73 -11.72
C THR A 50 -5.88 -4.77 -11.91
N GLU A 51 -6.53 -3.63 -12.19
CA GLU A 51 -7.99 -3.55 -12.41
C GLU A 51 -8.49 -4.36 -13.62
N LYS A 52 -7.62 -4.61 -14.60
CA LYS A 52 -7.95 -5.43 -15.78
C LYS A 52 -7.95 -6.94 -15.50
N ARG A 53 -7.64 -7.36 -14.27
CA ARG A 53 -7.45 -8.76 -13.89
C ARG A 53 -8.54 -9.20 -12.93
N ILE A 54 -9.00 -10.44 -13.10
CA ILE A 54 -9.99 -11.06 -12.22
C ILE A 54 -9.25 -11.82 -11.12
N LEU A 55 -9.56 -11.48 -9.87
CA LEU A 55 -9.11 -12.21 -8.69
C LEU A 55 -10.28 -13.00 -8.10
N PRO A 56 -10.02 -14.15 -7.44
CA PRO A 56 -11.06 -14.91 -6.74
C PRO A 56 -11.76 -14.05 -5.66
N PRO A 57 -13.08 -14.21 -5.44
CA PRO A 57 -13.82 -13.44 -4.43
C PRO A 57 -13.21 -13.50 -3.04
N GLU A 58 -12.72 -14.67 -2.62
CA GLU A 58 -12.06 -14.84 -1.31
C GLU A 58 -10.77 -14.03 -1.19
N THR A 59 -10.06 -13.83 -2.31
CA THR A 59 -8.85 -13.00 -2.36
C THR A 59 -9.22 -11.52 -2.26
N LEU A 60 -10.29 -11.10 -2.95
CA LEU A 60 -10.80 -9.73 -2.87
C LEU A 60 -11.25 -9.38 -1.45
N THR A 61 -12.02 -10.26 -0.80
CA THR A 61 -12.43 -10.07 0.61
C THR A 61 -11.22 -9.98 1.55
N PHE A 62 -10.18 -10.79 1.32
CA PHE A 62 -8.95 -10.70 2.11
C PHE A 62 -8.25 -9.36 1.91
N ILE A 63 -8.12 -8.89 0.66
CA ILE A 63 -7.53 -7.59 0.33
C ILE A 63 -8.33 -6.44 0.96
N ASP A 64 -9.66 -6.49 0.94
CA ASP A 64 -10.50 -5.47 1.58
C ASP A 64 -10.27 -5.39 3.10
N GLY A 65 -10.03 -6.54 3.76
CA GLY A 65 -9.61 -6.55 5.16
C GLY A 65 -8.27 -5.86 5.41
N LEU A 66 -7.29 -6.04 4.49
CA LEU A 66 -6.00 -5.35 4.57
C LEU A 66 -6.15 -3.84 4.38
N ARG A 67 -7.01 -3.42 3.45
CA ARG A 67 -7.34 -2.02 3.18
C ARG A 67 -7.94 -1.35 4.41
N GLU A 68 -9.02 -1.94 4.94
CA GLU A 68 -9.71 -1.43 6.11
C GLU A 68 -8.77 -1.29 7.31
N LYS A 69 -7.96 -2.33 7.57
CA LYS A 69 -6.98 -2.31 8.64
C LYS A 69 -5.95 -1.19 8.45
N SER A 70 -5.37 -1.07 7.26
CA SER A 70 -4.32 -0.10 6.97
C SER A 70 -4.84 1.33 7.08
N PHE A 71 -6.05 1.58 6.56
CA PHE A 71 -6.75 2.85 6.73
C PHE A 71 -6.93 3.19 8.22
N LYS A 72 -7.52 2.28 9.00
CA LYS A 72 -7.81 2.52 10.43
C LYS A 72 -6.55 2.74 11.25
N ASP A 73 -5.49 1.98 11.00
CA ASP A 73 -4.23 2.10 11.72
C ASP A 73 -3.51 3.41 11.36
N ALA A 74 -3.46 3.79 10.08
CA ALA A 74 -2.90 5.07 9.65
C ALA A 74 -3.68 6.27 10.19
N PHE A 75 -5.01 6.25 10.05
CA PHE A 75 -5.89 7.31 10.53
C PHE A 75 -5.77 7.51 12.04
N ARG A 76 -5.74 6.43 12.82
CA ARG A 76 -5.55 6.52 14.28
C ARG A 76 -4.25 7.19 14.70
N LEU A 77 -3.20 7.12 13.88
CA LEU A 77 -1.89 7.70 14.18
C LEU A 77 -1.75 9.15 13.73
N THR A 78 -2.45 9.53 12.66
CA THR A 78 -2.23 10.81 11.95
C THR A 78 -3.43 11.75 12.07
N GLN A 79 -4.62 11.19 12.28
CA GLN A 79 -5.92 11.86 12.19
C GLN A 79 -6.17 12.51 10.83
N ASP A 80 -5.50 12.02 9.80
CA ASP A 80 -5.61 12.49 8.42
C ASP A 80 -6.20 11.38 7.54
N ASP A 81 -7.37 11.63 6.97
CA ASP A 81 -8.11 10.66 6.16
C ASP A 81 -7.55 10.53 4.75
N GLU A 82 -6.96 11.59 4.20
CA GLU A 82 -6.33 11.56 2.89
C GLU A 82 -5.08 10.68 2.90
N LEU A 83 -4.14 10.91 3.82
CA LEU A 83 -2.96 10.08 4.02
C LEU A 83 -3.34 8.63 4.31
N ALA A 84 -4.36 8.40 5.14
CA ALA A 84 -4.86 7.06 5.43
C ALA A 84 -5.44 6.38 4.18
N ALA A 85 -6.14 7.12 3.31
CA ALA A 85 -6.65 6.61 2.04
C ALA A 85 -5.50 6.24 1.09
N ARG A 86 -4.46 7.09 0.95
CA ARG A 86 -3.28 6.78 0.11
C ARG A 86 -2.58 5.50 0.57
N ILE A 87 -2.42 5.31 1.88
CA ILE A 87 -1.81 4.09 2.45
C ILE A 87 -2.71 2.87 2.20
N SER A 88 -4.02 2.99 2.41
CA SER A 88 -4.99 1.93 2.15
C SER A 88 -4.93 1.43 0.70
N ASP A 89 -4.87 2.37 -0.25
CA ASP A 89 -4.81 2.05 -1.67
C ASP A 89 -3.46 1.46 -2.09
N ASP A 90 -2.35 1.88 -1.48
CA ASP A 90 -1.05 1.26 -1.68
C ASP A 90 -1.03 -0.21 -1.23
N ILE A 91 -1.55 -0.48 -0.04
CA ILE A 91 -1.64 -1.86 0.46
C ILE A 91 -2.55 -2.70 -0.44
N ALA A 92 -3.65 -2.14 -0.94
CA ALA A 92 -4.50 -2.81 -1.91
C ALA A 92 -3.72 -3.18 -3.18
N LEU A 93 -2.97 -2.23 -3.73
CA LEU A 93 -2.23 -2.40 -4.97
C LEU A 93 -1.11 -3.43 -4.82
N ILE A 94 -0.33 -3.36 -3.73
CA ILE A 94 0.70 -4.35 -3.38
C ILE A 94 0.07 -5.74 -3.27
N ALA A 95 -1.04 -5.87 -2.53
CA ALA A 95 -1.68 -7.16 -2.31
C ALA A 95 -2.26 -7.73 -3.62
N LYS A 96 -2.90 -6.91 -4.46
CA LYS A 96 -3.34 -7.34 -5.80
C LYS A 96 -2.17 -7.85 -6.64
N ASP A 97 -1.05 -7.15 -6.64
CA ASP A 97 0.14 -7.57 -7.39
C ASP A 97 0.76 -8.88 -6.87
N ILE A 98 0.82 -9.06 -5.56
CA ILE A 98 1.25 -10.33 -4.95
C ILE A 98 0.29 -11.47 -5.36
N ALA A 99 -1.02 -11.22 -5.31
CA ALA A 99 -2.05 -12.19 -5.68
C ALA A 99 -1.99 -12.59 -7.16
N LEU A 100 -1.59 -11.66 -8.03
CA LEU A 100 -1.41 -11.88 -9.47
C LEU A 100 -0.05 -12.52 -9.81
N GLU A 101 0.76 -12.86 -8.80
CA GLU A 101 2.11 -13.44 -8.93
C GLU A 101 3.09 -12.56 -9.72
N THR A 102 2.83 -11.25 -9.76
CA THR A 102 3.71 -10.26 -10.40
C THR A 102 4.69 -9.69 -9.39
N ALA A 103 5.49 -10.56 -8.76
CA ALA A 103 6.42 -10.17 -7.68
C ALA A 103 7.52 -9.19 -8.14
N ASP A 104 7.80 -9.11 -9.43
CA ASP A 104 8.75 -8.16 -10.02
C ASP A 104 8.11 -6.79 -10.35
N SER A 105 6.84 -6.57 -9.97
CA SER A 105 6.15 -5.32 -10.25
C SER A 105 6.60 -4.18 -9.33
N TRP A 106 6.37 -2.95 -9.79
CA TRP A 106 6.72 -1.74 -9.06
C TRP A 106 6.09 -1.65 -7.66
N PRO A 107 4.80 -1.97 -7.43
CA PRO A 107 4.23 -1.96 -6.08
C PRO A 107 4.99 -2.87 -5.10
N VAL A 108 5.38 -4.06 -5.54
CA VAL A 108 6.07 -5.04 -4.70
C VAL A 108 7.54 -4.67 -4.46
N ASN A 109 8.19 -3.99 -5.41
CA ASN A 109 9.62 -3.65 -5.32
C ASN A 109 9.91 -2.21 -4.88
N VAL A 110 8.91 -1.32 -4.89
CA VAL A 110 9.09 0.10 -4.52
C VAL A 110 8.20 0.46 -3.33
N LEU A 111 6.88 0.33 -3.45
CA LEU A 111 5.96 0.68 -2.36
C LEU A 111 6.21 -0.20 -1.14
N TRP A 112 6.18 -1.53 -1.33
CA TRP A 112 6.26 -2.45 -0.19
C TRP A 112 7.57 -2.33 0.60
N PRO A 113 8.75 -2.23 -0.04
CA PRO A 113 10.00 -1.99 0.68
C PRO A 113 10.05 -0.64 1.39
N ALA A 114 9.40 0.41 0.88
CA ALA A 114 9.30 1.70 1.59
C ALA A 114 8.57 1.54 2.92
N TYR A 115 7.40 0.88 2.91
CA TYR A 115 6.66 0.58 4.15
C TYR A 115 7.44 -0.28 5.12
N LYS A 116 8.12 -1.34 4.64
CA LYS A 116 8.98 -2.17 5.49
C LYS A 116 10.14 -1.40 6.14
N ARG A 117 10.59 -0.30 5.51
CA ARG A 117 11.61 0.61 6.08
C ARG A 117 11.01 1.69 6.97
N GLY A 118 9.69 1.77 7.10
CA GLY A 118 9.00 2.81 7.84
C GLY A 118 9.05 4.17 7.15
N VAL A 119 8.87 4.18 5.82
CA VAL A 119 8.86 5.41 5.01
C VAL A 119 7.57 5.45 4.20
N PHE A 120 6.90 6.61 4.18
CA PHE A 120 5.78 6.84 3.29
C PHE A 120 6.32 7.07 1.86
N PRO A 121 5.86 6.30 0.85
CA PRO A 121 6.42 6.40 -0.49
C PRO A 121 6.00 7.71 -1.18
N THR A 122 6.97 8.52 -1.59
CA THR A 122 6.74 9.80 -2.31
C THR A 122 7.62 9.96 -3.56
N GLN A 123 8.43 8.94 -3.90
CA GLN A 123 9.30 8.95 -5.07
C GLN A 123 8.92 7.81 -6.02
N GLY A 124 8.74 8.14 -7.29
CA GLY A 124 8.25 7.21 -8.33
C GLY A 124 9.26 6.16 -8.78
N GLU A 125 10.54 6.31 -8.43
CA GLU A 125 11.63 5.43 -8.88
C GLU A 125 12.67 5.25 -7.74
N ILE A 126 13.33 4.07 -7.71
CA ILE A 126 14.63 3.87 -7.04
C ILE A 126 15.70 3.90 -8.15
#